data_AF-A0A0L0FVA9-F1
#
_entry.id   AF-A0A0L0FVA9-F1
#
_cell.length_a   1.000
_cell.length_b   1.000
_cell.length_c   1.000
_cell.angle_alpha   90.00
_cell.angle_beta   90.00
_cell.angle_gamma   90.00
#
_symmetry.space_group_name_H-M   'P 1'
#
loop_
_entity.id
_entity.type
_entity.pdbx_description
1 polymer ?
#
loop_
_entity_poly.entity_id
_entity_poly.type
_entity_poly.pdbx_seq_one_letter_code
_entity_poly.pdbx_strand_id
1 'polypeptide(L)'
;MALTAEQLWADLEACLFGSLVNDEATRHQAESRMAQLETMEEYAVVLVRGCVHTGIKPQTRQLACMALKKFIKEHWSSDDDTFKGPECSAEVKQLVRASLPTGLSDHDKSVRTAVAYTTSKIASHDWPEHWPTLVPAILTTLNSGVTGSELGPACDGAVRVLDELVNDFDAVYLPQLIEALLPSLFALLSLPVTKVTECAGLFLNKA
;
A
#
# COMPACT_ATOMS: atom_id res chain seq x y z
N MET A 1 18.66 14.37 -21.45
CA MET A 1 17.20 14.54 -21.67
C MET A 1 16.51 13.81 -20.54
N ALA A 2 15.62 14.47 -19.80
CA ALA A 2 14.78 13.79 -18.82
C ALA A 2 13.86 12.80 -19.55
N LEU A 3 13.67 11.60 -19.01
CA LEU A 3 12.70 10.64 -19.52
C LEU A 3 11.29 11.20 -19.31
N THR A 4 10.39 11.03 -20.29
CA THR A 4 8.97 11.32 -20.05
C THR A 4 8.38 10.31 -19.06
N ALA A 5 7.27 10.63 -18.39
CA ALA A 5 6.61 9.70 -17.48
C ALA A 5 6.19 8.39 -18.17
N GLU A 6 5.82 8.44 -19.45
CA GLU A 6 5.47 7.26 -20.25
C GLU A 6 6.71 6.39 -20.54
N GLN A 7 7.83 7.03 -20.89
CA GLN A 7 9.10 6.32 -21.12
C GLN A 7 9.61 5.68 -19.83
N LEU A 8 9.49 6.39 -18.70
CA LEU A 8 9.87 5.87 -17.39
C LEU A 8 9.00 4.67 -17.00
N TRP A 9 7.68 4.74 -17.21
CA TRP A 9 6.80 3.59 -16.97
C TRP A 9 7.18 2.38 -17.83
N ALA A 10 7.42 2.58 -19.13
CA ALA A 10 7.78 1.49 -20.02
C ALA A 10 9.11 0.80 -19.61
N ASP A 11 10.11 1.60 -19.20
CA ASP A 11 11.38 1.08 -18.69
C ASP A 11 11.19 0.31 -17.37
N LEU A 12 10.40 0.88 -16.45
CA LEU A 12 10.07 0.22 -15.17
C LEU A 12 9.30 -1.07 -15.36
N GLU A 13 8.29 -1.09 -16.24
CA GLU A 13 7.51 -2.29 -16.53
C GLU A 13 8.41 -3.41 -17.05
N ALA A 14 9.33 -3.11 -17.97
CA ALA A 14 10.32 -4.06 -18.45
C ALA A 14 11.22 -4.58 -17.32
N CYS A 15 11.67 -3.72 -16.40
CA CYS A 15 12.48 -4.12 -15.27
C CYS A 15 11.71 -4.97 -14.26
N LEU A 16 10.46 -4.63 -13.94
CA LEU A 16 9.61 -5.41 -13.04
C LEU A 16 9.45 -6.83 -13.56
N PHE A 17 9.21 -7.00 -14.87
CA PHE A 17 9.15 -8.34 -15.46
C PHE A 17 10.51 -9.04 -15.49
N GLY A 18 11.58 -8.32 -15.84
CA GLY A 18 12.94 -8.85 -15.85
C GLY A 18 13.38 -9.42 -14.50
N SER A 19 12.92 -8.83 -13.38
CA SER A 19 13.22 -9.30 -12.03
C SER A 19 12.63 -10.67 -11.69
N LEU A 20 11.63 -11.14 -12.44
CA LEU A 20 10.97 -12.44 -12.24
C LEU A 20 11.52 -13.55 -13.13
N VAL A 21 12.42 -13.23 -14.06
CA VAL A 21 12.96 -14.21 -15.01
C VAL A 21 13.99 -15.09 -14.31
N ASN A 22 14.02 -16.39 -14.66
CA ASN A 22 14.96 -17.35 -14.09
C ASN A 22 16.42 -17.09 -14.49
N ASP A 23 16.64 -16.40 -15.62
CA ASP A 23 17.95 -16.00 -16.10
C ASP A 23 18.59 -14.98 -15.15
N GLU A 24 19.71 -15.36 -14.56
CA GLU A 24 20.39 -14.57 -13.55
C GLU A 24 20.89 -13.23 -14.11
N ALA A 25 21.40 -13.21 -15.35
CA ALA A 25 21.91 -11.99 -15.97
C ALA A 25 20.80 -10.97 -16.21
N THR A 26 19.65 -11.42 -16.72
CA THR A 26 18.46 -10.58 -16.95
C THR A 26 17.90 -10.04 -15.63
N ARG A 27 17.83 -10.88 -14.59
CA ARG A 27 17.36 -10.44 -13.27
C ARG A 27 18.28 -9.38 -12.67
N HIS A 28 19.60 -9.62 -12.65
CA HIS A 28 20.57 -8.64 -12.15
C HIS A 28 20.55 -7.33 -12.95
N GLN A 29 20.39 -7.41 -14.27
CA GLN A 29 20.28 -6.22 -15.11
C GLN A 29 19.03 -5.39 -14.76
N ALA A 30 17.89 -6.05 -14.58
CA ALA A 30 16.65 -5.40 -14.19
C ALA A 30 16.74 -4.74 -12.81
N GLU A 31 17.29 -5.46 -11.82
CA GLU A 31 17.49 -4.94 -10.46
C GLU A 31 18.46 -3.75 -10.43
N SER A 32 19.57 -3.83 -11.17
CA SER A 32 20.53 -2.73 -11.32
C SER A 32 19.90 -1.51 -11.99
N ARG A 33 19.05 -1.72 -13.00
CA ARG A 33 18.33 -0.64 -13.68
C ARG A 33 17.32 0.03 -12.74
N MET A 34 16.55 -0.74 -11.98
CA MET A 34 15.63 -0.18 -10.97
C MET A 34 16.39 0.64 -9.92
N ALA A 35 17.53 0.16 -9.42
CA ALA A 35 18.35 0.89 -8.47
C ALA A 35 18.85 2.24 -8.99
N GLN A 36 19.11 2.36 -10.31
CA GLN A 36 19.45 3.65 -10.92
C GLN A 36 18.24 4.60 -10.95
N LEU A 37 17.06 4.06 -11.25
CA LEU A 37 15.82 4.82 -11.38
C LEU A 37 15.26 5.25 -10.01
N GLU A 38 15.56 4.53 -8.93
CA GLU A 38 15.12 4.83 -7.54
C GLU A 38 15.54 6.24 -7.07
N THR A 39 16.58 6.83 -7.66
CA THR A 39 17.03 8.20 -7.32
C THR A 39 16.22 9.31 -7.98
N MET A 40 15.35 8.99 -8.95
CA MET A 40 14.53 9.96 -9.66
C MET A 40 13.27 10.28 -8.85
N GLU A 41 12.92 11.56 -8.76
CA GLU A 41 11.75 12.03 -8.00
C GLU A 41 10.43 11.43 -8.54
N GLU A 42 10.36 11.21 -9.86
CA GLU A 42 9.20 10.65 -10.53
C GLU A 42 9.04 9.14 -10.32
N TYR A 43 10.04 8.44 -9.78
CA TYR A 43 10.03 6.98 -9.63
C TYR A 43 8.81 6.51 -8.81
N ALA A 44 8.64 7.06 -7.61
CA ALA A 44 7.52 6.71 -6.74
C ALA A 44 6.15 7.13 -7.35
N VAL A 45 6.12 8.25 -8.07
CA VAL A 45 4.91 8.75 -8.75
C VAL A 45 4.47 7.79 -9.85
N VAL A 46 5.41 7.29 -10.65
CA VAL A 46 5.11 6.34 -11.73
C VAL A 46 4.73 4.97 -11.14
N LEU A 47 5.40 4.52 -10.08
CA LEU A 47 5.03 3.28 -9.40
C LEU A 47 3.62 3.33 -8.82
N VAL A 48 3.26 4.39 -8.08
CA VAL A 48 1.91 4.48 -7.48
C VAL A 48 0.82 4.54 -8.55
N ARG A 49 1.07 5.21 -9.68
CA ARG A 49 0.16 5.17 -10.83
C ARG A 49 0.02 3.76 -11.38
N GLY A 50 1.13 3.03 -11.53
CA GLY A 50 1.14 1.62 -11.91
C GLY A 50 0.35 0.73 -10.94
N CYS A 51 0.40 1.00 -9.64
CA CYS A 51 -0.34 0.25 -8.62
C CYS A 51 -1.86 0.35 -8.81
N VAL A 52 -2.36 1.56 -9.10
CA VAL A 52 -3.81 1.86 -9.05
C VAL A 52 -4.49 1.91 -10.41
N HIS A 53 -3.73 1.92 -11.51
CA HIS A 53 -4.30 2.04 -12.85
C HIS A 53 -4.91 0.73 -13.34
N THR A 54 -6.24 0.68 -13.41
CA THR A 54 -7.02 -0.54 -13.73
C THR A 54 -6.82 -1.08 -15.15
N GLY A 55 -6.24 -0.30 -16.06
CA GLY A 55 -5.85 -0.77 -17.40
C GLY A 55 -4.62 -1.68 -17.43
N ILE A 56 -3.82 -1.70 -16.36
CA ILE A 56 -2.63 -2.55 -16.26
C ILE A 56 -3.00 -3.92 -15.65
N LYS A 57 -2.36 -4.99 -16.13
CA LYS A 57 -2.60 -6.36 -15.65
C LYS A 57 -2.34 -6.47 -14.14
N PRO A 58 -3.18 -7.19 -13.36
CA PRO A 58 -3.03 -7.31 -11.92
C PRO A 58 -1.64 -7.69 -11.43
N GLN A 59 -0.96 -8.59 -12.15
CA GLN A 59 0.39 -9.04 -11.83
C GLN A 59 1.41 -7.89 -11.88
N THR A 60 1.38 -7.06 -12.93
CA THR A 60 2.27 -5.89 -13.04
C THR A 60 1.98 -4.87 -11.95
N ARG A 61 0.70 -4.67 -11.60
CA ARG A 61 0.30 -3.75 -10.52
C ARG A 61 0.79 -4.22 -9.15
N GLN A 62 0.76 -5.53 -8.90
CA GLN A 62 1.34 -6.13 -7.69
C GLN A 62 2.85 -5.92 -7.63
N LEU A 63 3.57 -6.12 -8.74
CA LEU A 63 5.00 -5.86 -8.81
C LEU A 63 5.31 -4.38 -8.58
N ALA A 64 4.51 -3.47 -9.14
CA ALA A 64 4.64 -2.04 -8.87
C ALA A 64 4.43 -1.72 -7.38
N CYS A 65 3.46 -2.35 -6.71
CA CYS A 65 3.27 -2.20 -5.26
C CYS A 65 4.48 -2.71 -4.47
N MET A 66 5.06 -3.85 -4.87
CA MET A 66 6.26 -4.39 -4.21
C MET A 66 7.47 -3.48 -4.38
N ALA A 67 7.69 -2.96 -5.58
CA ALA A 67 8.74 -1.99 -5.86
C ALA A 67 8.52 -0.67 -5.08
N LEU A 68 7.27 -0.20 -5.00
CA LEU A 68 6.93 0.98 -4.19
C LEU A 68 7.18 0.74 -2.71
N LYS A 69 6.82 -0.44 -2.18
CA LYS A 69 7.12 -0.82 -0.79
C LYS A 69 8.62 -0.85 -0.52
N LYS A 70 9.43 -1.36 -1.46
CA LYS A 70 10.89 -1.31 -1.36
C LYS A 70 11.38 0.15 -1.34
N PHE A 71 10.89 0.98 -2.27
CA PHE A 71 11.22 2.40 -2.30
C PHE A 71 10.88 3.10 -0.98
N ILE A 72 9.73 2.79 -0.38
CA ILE A 72 9.33 3.38 0.90
C ILE A 72 10.34 3.04 2.00
N LYS A 73 10.82 1.80 2.07
CA LYS A 73 11.85 1.40 3.04
C LYS A 73 13.16 2.18 2.85
N GLU A 74 13.58 2.38 1.61
CA GLU A 74 14.93 2.86 1.31
C GLU A 74 15.02 4.39 1.11
N HIS A 75 13.88 5.06 0.84
CA HIS A 75 13.85 6.47 0.45
C HIS A 75 12.76 7.31 1.13
N TRP A 76 11.87 6.72 1.96
CA TRP A 76 10.76 7.50 2.54
C TRP A 76 11.13 8.35 3.75
N SER A 77 12.02 7.88 4.61
CA SER A 77 12.47 8.62 5.80
C SER A 77 13.95 8.37 6.03
N SER A 78 14.70 9.42 6.34
CA SER A 78 16.10 9.33 6.72
C SER A 78 16.33 8.58 8.04
N ASP A 79 15.27 8.36 8.81
CA ASP A 79 15.32 7.69 10.12
C ASP A 79 15.21 6.16 10.01
N ASP A 80 14.97 5.60 8.83
CA ASP A 80 14.89 4.14 8.64
C ASP A 80 16.31 3.52 8.51
N ASP A 81 16.56 2.40 9.19
CA ASP A 81 17.85 1.69 9.15
C ASP A 81 18.28 1.27 7.73
N THR A 82 17.30 1.11 6.83
CA THR A 82 17.53 0.70 5.44
C THR A 82 17.63 1.87 4.46
N PHE A 83 17.65 3.11 4.96
CA PHE A 83 17.70 4.31 4.14
C PHE A 83 18.98 4.40 3.29
N LYS A 84 18.80 4.69 1.99
CA LYS A 84 19.88 4.81 1.01
C LYS A 84 20.00 6.19 0.38
N GLY A 85 18.97 7.04 0.53
CA GLY A 85 18.94 8.39 -0.01
C GLY A 85 18.84 8.44 -1.55
N PRO A 86 18.39 9.57 -2.13
CA PRO A 86 17.87 10.75 -1.44
C PRO A 86 16.52 10.47 -0.76
N GLU A 87 16.15 11.31 0.21
CA GLU A 87 14.82 11.26 0.82
C GLU A 87 13.77 11.78 -0.18
N CYS A 88 12.63 11.09 -0.23
CA CYS A 88 11.48 11.44 -1.04
C CYS A 88 10.95 12.84 -0.68
N SER A 89 10.62 13.66 -1.67
CA SER A 89 10.07 15.00 -1.47
C SER A 89 8.67 14.97 -0.84
N ALA A 90 8.31 16.04 -0.13
CA ALA A 90 7.01 16.13 0.55
C ALA A 90 5.83 16.06 -0.45
N GLU A 91 6.02 16.66 -1.64
CA GLU A 91 5.07 16.66 -2.74
C GLU A 91 4.81 15.24 -3.25
N VAL A 92 5.87 14.46 -3.45
CA VAL A 92 5.75 13.05 -3.88
C VAL A 92 5.13 12.20 -2.79
N LYS A 93 5.54 12.36 -1.52
CA LYS A 93 4.92 11.67 -0.38
C LYS A 93 3.41 11.93 -0.34
N GLN A 94 2.99 13.19 -0.49
CA GLN A 94 1.57 13.56 -0.50
C GLN A 94 0.82 12.91 -1.68
N LEU A 95 1.39 12.91 -2.88
CA LEU A 95 0.77 12.29 -4.06
C LEU A 95 0.57 10.78 -3.86
N VAL A 96 1.59 10.09 -3.36
CA VAL A 96 1.54 8.65 -3.11
C VAL A 96 0.46 8.34 -2.05
N ARG A 97 0.44 9.10 -0.95
CA ARG A 97 -0.58 8.98 0.11
C ARG A 97 -2.01 9.23 -0.39
N ALA A 98 -2.20 10.18 -1.31
CA ALA A 98 -3.51 10.44 -1.89
C ALA A 98 -3.94 9.35 -2.89
N SER A 99 -2.99 8.78 -3.63
CA SER A 99 -3.29 7.86 -4.75
C SER A 99 -3.44 6.42 -4.30
N LEU A 100 -2.49 5.91 -3.52
CA LEU A 100 -2.38 4.48 -3.19
C LEU A 100 -3.65 3.88 -2.56
N PRO A 101 -4.34 4.54 -1.59
CA PRO A 101 -5.53 3.97 -0.97
C PRO A 101 -6.69 3.70 -1.93
N THR A 102 -6.73 4.34 -3.09
CA THR A 102 -7.77 4.06 -4.11
C THR A 102 -7.72 2.61 -4.60
N GLY A 103 -6.54 1.98 -4.56
CA GLY A 103 -6.35 0.56 -4.90
C GLY A 103 -6.92 -0.43 -3.87
N LEU A 104 -7.36 0.03 -2.69
CA LEU A 104 -8.00 -0.84 -1.70
C LEU A 104 -9.36 -1.38 -2.17
N SER A 105 -9.97 -0.73 -3.17
CA SER A 105 -11.23 -1.17 -3.76
C SER A 105 -11.04 -1.99 -5.04
N ASP A 106 -9.81 -2.40 -5.37
CA ASP A 106 -9.52 -3.14 -6.59
C ASP A 106 -10.29 -4.48 -6.66
N HIS A 107 -10.71 -4.90 -7.85
CA HIS A 107 -11.40 -6.18 -8.03
C HIS A 107 -10.48 -7.38 -7.75
N ASP A 108 -9.19 -7.26 -8.03
CA ASP A 108 -8.20 -8.31 -7.80
C ASP A 108 -7.74 -8.32 -6.33
N LYS A 109 -7.95 -9.46 -5.66
CA LYS A 109 -7.63 -9.63 -4.23
C LYS A 109 -6.13 -9.48 -3.94
N SER A 110 -5.28 -9.93 -4.86
CA SER A 110 -3.84 -9.88 -4.68
C SER A 110 -3.31 -8.46 -4.85
N VAL A 111 -3.91 -7.65 -5.74
CA VAL A 111 -3.66 -6.20 -5.81
C VAL A 111 -4.10 -5.51 -4.53
N ARG A 112 -5.33 -5.73 -4.04
CA ARG A 112 -5.79 -5.15 -2.76
C ARG A 112 -4.85 -5.46 -1.61
N THR A 113 -4.36 -6.69 -1.56
CA THR A 113 -3.41 -7.14 -0.54
C THR A 113 -2.07 -6.40 -0.67
N ALA A 114 -1.51 -6.29 -1.87
CA ALA A 114 -0.26 -5.56 -2.09
C ALA A 114 -0.38 -4.05 -1.77
N VAL A 115 -1.51 -3.43 -2.14
CA VAL A 115 -1.83 -2.04 -1.78
C VAL A 115 -1.96 -1.88 -0.27
N ALA A 116 -2.62 -2.82 0.41
CA ALA A 116 -2.79 -2.77 1.86
C ALA A 116 -1.43 -2.81 2.58
N TYR A 117 -0.57 -3.78 2.25
CA TYR A 117 0.78 -3.87 2.78
C TYR A 117 1.62 -2.61 2.55
N THR A 118 1.50 -2.02 1.37
CA THR A 118 2.27 -0.81 1.02
C THR A 118 1.73 0.40 1.77
N THR A 119 0.41 0.51 1.90
CA THR A 119 -0.27 1.56 2.68
C THR A 119 0.13 1.50 4.15
N SER A 120 0.13 0.32 4.75
CA SER A 120 0.52 0.15 6.15
C SER A 120 1.99 0.49 6.41
N LYS A 121 2.89 0.17 5.47
CA LYS A 121 4.29 0.60 5.57
C LYS A 121 4.45 2.12 5.47
N ILE A 122 3.66 2.84 4.66
CA ILE A 122 3.68 4.31 4.69
C ILE A 122 3.12 4.81 6.02
N ALA A 123 2.04 4.21 6.49
CA ALA A 123 1.37 4.61 7.72
C ALA A 123 2.28 4.50 8.95
N SER A 124 3.18 3.50 9.01
CA SER A 124 4.14 3.37 10.11
C SER A 124 5.15 4.53 10.18
N HIS A 125 5.33 5.28 9.10
CA HIS A 125 6.20 6.47 9.07
C HIS A 125 5.41 7.77 9.27
N ASP A 126 4.22 7.85 8.67
CA ASP A 126 3.53 9.13 8.50
C ASP A 126 2.29 9.30 9.39
N TRP A 127 1.75 8.24 9.98
CA TRP A 127 0.56 8.34 10.84
C TRP A 127 0.94 8.37 12.32
N PRO A 128 0.29 9.23 13.15
CA PRO A 128 -0.82 10.13 12.82
C PRO A 128 -0.44 11.53 12.33
N GLU A 129 0.79 12.00 12.53
CA GLU A 129 1.16 13.41 12.41
C GLU A 129 1.13 13.94 10.96
N HIS A 130 1.71 13.17 10.03
CA HIS A 130 1.88 13.59 8.64
C HIS A 130 0.73 13.11 7.74
N TRP A 131 -0.02 12.09 8.15
CA TRP A 131 -1.13 11.51 7.40
C TRP A 131 -2.42 11.32 8.23
N PRO A 132 -2.95 12.38 8.87
CA PRO A 132 -4.12 12.28 9.76
C PRO A 132 -5.40 11.80 9.06
N THR A 133 -5.47 11.91 7.73
CA THR A 133 -6.64 11.50 6.93
C THR A 133 -6.71 10.00 6.66
N LEU A 134 -5.68 9.21 7.00
CA LEU A 134 -5.63 7.77 6.74
C LEU A 134 -6.81 7.01 7.38
N VAL A 135 -6.98 7.12 8.70
CA VAL A 135 -8.04 6.41 9.43
C VAL A 135 -9.45 6.81 8.95
N PRO A 136 -9.77 8.11 8.79
CA PRO A 136 -11.03 8.52 8.15
C PRO A 136 -11.26 7.91 6.76
N ALA A 137 -10.22 7.80 5.93
CA ALA A 137 -10.32 7.20 4.59
C ALA A 137 -10.57 5.69 4.66
N ILE A 138 -9.91 4.98 5.58
CA ILE A 138 -10.13 3.55 5.81
C ILE A 138 -11.57 3.31 6.29
N LEU A 139 -12.06 4.09 7.26
CA LEU A 139 -13.43 4.00 7.76
C LEU A 139 -14.47 4.24 6.66
N THR A 140 -14.23 5.25 5.80
CA THR A 140 -15.10 5.53 4.64
C THR A 140 -15.12 4.34 3.69
N THR A 141 -13.95 3.78 3.38
CA THR A 141 -13.79 2.63 2.48
C THR A 141 -14.49 1.39 3.05
N LEU A 142 -14.31 1.14 4.35
CA LEU A 142 -14.95 0.06 5.10
C LEU A 142 -16.47 0.14 5.01
N ASN A 143 -17.05 1.30 5.32
CA ASN A 143 -18.50 1.52 5.33
C ASN A 143 -19.10 1.48 3.90
N SER A 144 -18.34 1.91 2.88
CA SER A 144 -18.81 1.89 1.49
C SER A 144 -18.89 0.48 0.88
N GLY A 145 -18.11 -0.47 1.43
CA GLY A 145 -18.00 -1.83 0.91
C GLY A 145 -19.01 -2.82 1.48
N VAL A 146 -19.97 -2.37 2.31
CA VAL A 146 -20.99 -3.24 2.92
C VAL A 146 -22.27 -3.18 2.09
N THR A 147 -22.58 -4.25 1.36
CA THR A 147 -23.84 -4.37 0.61
C THR A 147 -24.55 -5.67 0.99
N GLY A 148 -25.62 -5.55 1.79
CA GLY A 148 -26.37 -6.71 2.25
C GLY A 148 -25.53 -7.63 3.15
N SER A 149 -25.35 -8.88 2.73
CA SER A 149 -24.61 -9.93 3.47
C SER A 149 -23.22 -10.23 2.92
N GLU A 150 -22.69 -9.44 1.98
CA GLU A 150 -21.36 -9.65 1.39
C GLU A 150 -20.43 -8.47 1.65
N LEU A 151 -19.15 -8.77 1.94
CA LEU A 151 -18.09 -7.77 1.98
C LEU A 151 -17.60 -7.53 0.55
N GLY A 152 -17.92 -6.36 0.02
CA GLY A 152 -17.41 -5.92 -1.27
C GLY A 152 -15.88 -5.71 -1.25
N PRO A 153 -15.24 -5.55 -2.42
CA PRO A 153 -13.79 -5.37 -2.53
C PRO A 153 -13.23 -4.26 -1.64
N ALA A 154 -13.92 -3.12 -1.55
CA ALA A 154 -13.54 -2.00 -0.69
C ALA A 154 -13.45 -2.40 0.79
N CYS A 155 -14.43 -3.15 1.30
CA CYS A 155 -14.42 -3.60 2.67
C CYS A 155 -13.29 -4.60 2.92
N ASP A 156 -13.06 -5.57 2.02
CA ASP A 156 -11.94 -6.51 2.15
C ASP A 156 -10.57 -5.79 2.13
N GLY A 157 -10.38 -4.80 1.27
CA GLY A 157 -9.15 -4.00 1.25
C GLY A 157 -8.94 -3.18 2.51
N ALA A 158 -9.99 -2.50 3.01
CA ALA A 158 -9.93 -1.74 4.25
C ALA A 158 -9.57 -2.63 5.44
N VAL A 159 -10.23 -3.79 5.58
CA VAL A 159 -9.94 -4.76 6.64
C VAL A 159 -8.51 -5.29 6.56
N ARG A 160 -7.97 -5.52 5.37
CA ARG A 160 -6.55 -5.92 5.19
C ARG A 160 -5.59 -4.84 5.68
N VAL A 161 -5.82 -3.57 5.34
CA VAL A 161 -4.98 -2.48 5.87
C VAL A 161 -5.03 -2.49 7.38
N LEU A 162 -6.22 -2.59 7.95
CA LEU A 162 -6.41 -2.61 9.40
C LEU A 162 -5.66 -3.75 10.09
N ASP A 163 -5.70 -4.96 9.52
CA ASP A 163 -4.93 -6.10 10.03
C ASP A 163 -3.42 -5.81 10.01
N GLU A 164 -2.91 -5.26 8.92
CA GLU A 164 -1.50 -4.89 8.80
C GLU A 164 -1.10 -3.75 9.76
N LEU A 165 -1.94 -2.72 9.93
CA LEU A 165 -1.66 -1.63 10.87
C LEU A 165 -1.57 -2.14 12.32
N VAL A 166 -2.43 -3.07 12.73
CA VAL A 166 -2.37 -3.66 14.08
C VAL A 166 -1.12 -4.53 14.30
N ASN A 167 -0.53 -5.04 13.22
CA ASN A 167 0.71 -5.82 13.31
C ASN A 167 1.97 -4.94 13.25
N ASP A 168 1.93 -3.83 12.51
CA ASP A 168 3.09 -2.98 12.25
C ASP A 168 3.17 -1.72 13.14
N PHE A 169 2.08 -1.32 13.82
CA PHE A 169 2.08 -0.09 14.64
C PHE A 169 2.68 -0.30 16.03
N ASP A 170 3.41 0.72 16.48
CA ASP A 170 3.85 0.82 17.86
C ASP A 170 2.65 0.84 18.83
N ALA A 171 2.84 0.23 20.00
CA ALA A 171 1.82 0.13 21.03
C ALA A 171 1.28 1.50 21.51
N VAL A 172 2.01 2.59 21.26
CA VAL A 172 1.59 3.97 21.58
C VAL A 172 0.44 4.43 20.70
N TYR A 173 0.41 3.98 19.45
CA TYR A 173 -0.55 4.38 18.42
C TYR A 173 -1.80 3.48 18.38
N LEU A 174 -1.68 2.26 18.91
CA LEU A 174 -2.77 1.28 18.93
C LEU A 174 -4.03 1.77 19.67
N PRO A 175 -3.97 2.41 20.86
CA PRO A 175 -5.19 2.88 21.53
C PRO A 175 -6.00 3.86 20.68
N GLN A 176 -5.33 4.83 20.05
CA GLN A 176 -5.97 5.80 19.16
C GLN A 176 -6.58 5.13 17.93
N LEU A 177 -5.87 4.17 17.34
CA LEU A 177 -6.35 3.40 16.20
C LEU A 177 -7.58 2.55 16.57
N ILE A 178 -7.51 1.83 17.69
CA ILE A 178 -8.60 0.99 18.20
C ILE A 178 -9.83 1.84 18.50
N GLU A 179 -9.69 2.94 19.22
CA GLU A 179 -10.81 3.82 19.59
C GLU A 179 -11.56 4.34 18.34
N ALA A 180 -10.83 4.73 17.31
CA ALA A 180 -11.42 5.22 16.07
C ALA A 180 -12.14 4.13 15.26
N LEU A 181 -11.66 2.88 15.30
CA LEU A 181 -12.13 1.79 14.44
C LEU A 181 -13.16 0.88 15.11
N LEU A 182 -13.14 0.78 16.45
CA LEU A 182 -13.96 -0.14 17.21
C LEU A 182 -15.46 -0.07 16.86
N PRO A 183 -16.08 1.12 16.71
CA PRO A 183 -17.51 1.20 16.37
C PRO A 183 -17.83 0.55 15.03
N SER A 184 -16.99 0.78 14.01
CA SER A 184 -17.19 0.20 12.68
C SER A 184 -16.90 -1.29 12.65
N LEU A 185 -15.88 -1.77 13.37
CA LEU A 185 -15.60 -3.20 13.49
C LEU A 185 -16.75 -3.93 14.21
N PHE A 186 -17.33 -3.32 15.25
CA PHE A 186 -18.47 -3.88 15.95
C PHE A 186 -19.73 -3.95 15.07
N ALA A 187 -19.96 -2.92 14.24
CA ALA A 187 -21.04 -2.94 13.26
C ALA A 187 -20.87 -4.08 12.24
N LEU A 188 -19.64 -4.32 11.76
CA LEU A 188 -19.34 -5.43 10.86
C LEU A 188 -19.56 -6.80 11.51
N LEU A 189 -19.14 -6.96 12.78
CA LEU A 189 -19.34 -8.20 13.55
C LEU A 189 -20.81 -8.57 13.74
N SER A 190 -21.67 -7.55 13.74
CA SER A 190 -23.12 -7.72 13.88
C SER A 190 -23.79 -8.15 12.58
N LEU A 191 -23.08 -8.14 11.45
CA LEU A 191 -23.58 -8.63 10.17
C LEU A 191 -23.51 -10.17 10.15
N PRO A 192 -24.47 -10.86 9.51
CA PRO A 192 -24.46 -12.32 9.35
C PRO A 192 -23.42 -12.75 8.29
N VAL A 193 -22.15 -12.42 8.51
CA VAL A 193 -21.06 -12.57 7.54
C VAL A 193 -19.95 -13.43 8.14
N THR A 194 -19.64 -14.55 7.48
CA THR A 194 -18.69 -15.59 7.93
C THR A 194 -17.21 -15.18 7.93
N LYS A 195 -16.84 -14.03 7.35
CA LYS A 195 -15.43 -13.58 7.20
C LYS A 195 -14.99 -12.47 8.16
N VAL A 196 -15.92 -11.72 8.78
CA VAL A 196 -15.54 -10.63 9.71
C VAL A 196 -14.93 -11.18 11.00
N THR A 197 -15.32 -12.40 11.39
CA THR A 197 -14.88 -13.08 12.60
C THR A 197 -13.37 -13.36 12.66
N GLU A 198 -12.69 -13.56 11.53
CA GLU A 198 -11.23 -13.75 11.50
C GLU A 198 -10.49 -12.44 11.84
N CYS A 199 -10.89 -11.32 11.22
CA CYS A 199 -10.24 -10.03 11.44
C CYS A 199 -10.61 -9.42 12.80
N ALA A 200 -11.88 -9.51 13.20
CA ALA A 200 -12.27 -9.13 14.56
C ALA A 200 -11.58 -9.99 15.63
N GLY A 201 -11.34 -11.27 15.35
CA GLY A 201 -10.56 -12.15 16.22
C GLY A 201 -9.12 -11.66 16.39
N LEU A 202 -8.48 -11.12 15.35
CA LEU A 202 -7.13 -10.55 15.44
C LEU A 202 -7.10 -9.25 16.26
N PHE A 203 -8.10 -8.38 16.10
CA PHE A 203 -8.24 -7.15 16.88
C PHE A 203 -8.52 -7.43 18.37
N LEU A 204 -9.42 -8.37 18.68
CA LEU A 204 -9.82 -8.68 20.05
C LEU A 204 -8.79 -9.49 20.83
N ASN A 205 -7.90 -10.23 20.16
CA ASN A 205 -6.83 -10.99 20.83
C ASN A 205 -5.63 -10.11 21.24
N LYS A 206 -5.57 -8.85 20.76
CA LYS A 206 -4.47 -7.92 21.05
C LYS A 206 -4.89 -6.73 21.94
N ALA A 207 -6.18 -6.56 22.21
CA ALA A 207 -6.73 -5.59 23.17
C ALA A 207 -6.80 -6.21 24.58
#